data_AF-A0A5M4BA44-F1
#
_entry.id   AF-A0A5M4BA44-F1
#
_cell.length_a   1.000
_cell.length_b   1.000
_cell.length_c   1.000
_cell.angle_alpha   90.00
_cell.angle_beta   90.00
_cell.angle_gamma   90.00
#
_symmetry.space_group_name_H-M   'P 1'
#
loop_
_entity.id
_entity.type
_entity.pdbx_description
1 polymer ?
#
loop_
_entity_poly.entity_id
_entity_poly.type
_entity_poly.pdbx_seq_one_letter_code
_entity_poly.pdbx_strand_id
1 'polypeptide(L)'
;MTTIAKQTTFRHKLAYYAELSYLQYENLRHQYFLDWCGKIAHQKYIPLKWLSKNDYLKNWFDDQWVALVEGGIKRQYNTELDAGIFDKDDVLLMLDTFYLDLQYFPKILIEKIIKAQKYENQESNP
;
A
#
# COMPACT_ATOMS: atom_id res chain seq x y z
N MET A 1 31.90 -6.03 20.10
CA MET A 1 30.82 -6.44 19.17
C MET A 1 29.66 -5.50 19.38
N THR A 2 29.50 -4.52 18.51
CA THR A 2 28.37 -3.59 18.52
C THR A 2 27.17 -4.32 17.93
N THR A 3 26.23 -4.72 18.78
CA THR A 3 24.93 -5.23 18.34
C THR A 3 24.25 -4.09 17.59
N ILE A 4 24.25 -4.13 16.26
CA ILE A 4 23.45 -3.23 15.45
C ILE A 4 22.01 -3.56 15.82
N ALA A 5 21.41 -2.75 16.70
CA ALA A 5 19.98 -2.84 16.97
C ALA A 5 19.29 -2.77 15.60
N LYS A 6 18.66 -3.86 15.17
CA LYS A 6 17.82 -3.89 13.97
C LYS A 6 16.88 -2.69 14.11
N GLN A 7 17.06 -1.66 13.29
CA GLN A 7 16.13 -0.54 13.22
C GLN A 7 14.77 -1.13 12.89
N THR A 8 13.96 -1.34 13.91
CA THR A 8 12.66 -1.98 13.81
C THR A 8 11.76 -0.88 13.28
N THR A 9 11.54 -0.86 11.96
CA THR A 9 10.67 0.15 11.34
C THR A 9 9.26 0.03 11.92
N PHE A 10 8.46 1.10 11.88
CA PHE A 10 7.09 1.07 12.41
C PHE A 10 6.25 -0.07 11.80
N ARG A 11 6.53 -0.43 10.54
CA ARG A 11 6.02 -1.63 9.88
C ARG A 11 6.24 -2.93 10.66
N HIS A 12 7.42 -3.16 11.22
CA HIS A 12 7.70 -4.36 12.01
C HIS A 12 6.85 -4.39 13.28
N LYS A 13 6.59 -3.22 13.88
CA LYS A 13 5.70 -3.07 15.02
C LYS A 13 4.26 -3.43 14.62
N LEU A 14 3.74 -2.87 13.52
CA LEU A 14 2.41 -3.21 13.02
C LEU A 14 2.27 -4.70 12.69
N ALA A 15 3.27 -5.29 12.03
CA ALA A 15 3.26 -6.72 11.74
C ALA A 15 3.19 -7.57 13.02
N TYR A 16 3.94 -7.19 14.05
CA TYR A 16 3.91 -7.86 15.35
C TYR A 16 2.52 -7.83 15.99
N TYR A 17 1.91 -6.65 16.11
CA TYR A 17 0.57 -6.53 16.72
C TYR A 17 -0.54 -7.14 15.88
N ALA A 18 -0.40 -7.18 14.54
CA ALA A 18 -1.31 -7.89 13.66
C ALA A 18 -1.11 -9.42 13.64
N GLU A 19 -0.16 -9.94 14.45
CA GLU A 19 0.25 -11.35 14.47
C GLU A 19 0.67 -11.88 13.09
N LEU A 20 1.32 -11.03 12.30
CA LEU A 20 1.83 -11.35 10.98
C LEU A 20 3.36 -11.44 11.02
N SER A 21 3.91 -12.42 10.32
CA SER A 21 5.30 -12.33 9.89
C SER A 21 5.49 -11.10 8.99
N TYR A 22 6.72 -10.60 8.90
CA TYR A 22 7.04 -9.47 8.02
C TYR A 22 6.60 -9.73 6.57
N LEU A 23 6.79 -10.95 6.06
CA LEU A 23 6.37 -11.33 4.71
C LEU A 23 4.84 -11.33 4.56
N GLN A 24 4.10 -11.79 5.57
CA GLN A 24 2.64 -11.74 5.56
C GLN A 24 2.13 -10.30 5.56
N TYR A 25 2.76 -9.39 6.31
CA TYR A 25 2.41 -7.98 6.26
C TYR A 25 2.70 -7.36 4.88
N GLU A 26 3.84 -7.70 4.25
CA GLU A 26 4.15 -7.24 2.89
C GLU A 26 3.12 -7.75 1.87
N ASN A 27 2.69 -9.01 1.99
CA ASN A 27 1.64 -9.58 1.16
C ASN A 27 0.29 -8.88 1.38
N LEU A 28 -0.06 -8.59 2.64
CA LEU A 28 -1.27 -7.83 2.98
C LEU A 28 -1.25 -6.44 2.33
N ARG A 29 -0.14 -5.70 2.46
CA ARG A 29 0.05 -4.40 1.78
C ARG A 29 -0.09 -4.53 0.25
N HIS A 30 0.42 -5.60 -0.33
CA HIS A 30 0.23 -5.87 -1.76
C HIS A 30 -1.24 -6.15 -2.12
N GLN A 31 -2.00 -6.82 -1.27
CA GLN A 31 -3.44 -7.00 -1.47
C GLN A 31 -4.19 -5.67 -1.49
N TYR A 32 -3.87 -4.75 -0.57
CA TYR A 32 -4.42 -3.38 -0.59
C TYR A 32 -4.06 -2.62 -1.87
N PHE A 33 -2.83 -2.80 -2.38
CA PHE A 33 -2.44 -2.22 -3.67
C PHE A 33 -3.29 -2.77 -4.83
N LEU A 34 -3.57 -4.07 -4.86
CA LEU A 34 -4.40 -4.68 -5.90
C LEU A 34 -5.85 -4.21 -5.81
N ASP A 35 -6.42 -4.13 -4.61
CA ASP A 35 -7.76 -3.58 -4.38
C ASP A 35 -7.85 -2.12 -4.83
N TRP A 36 -6.85 -1.31 -4.46
CA TRP A 36 -6.74 0.09 -4.89
C TRP A 36 -6.65 0.22 -6.42
N CYS A 37 -5.81 -0.59 -7.05
CA CYS A 37 -5.75 -0.68 -8.51
C CYS A 37 -7.10 -1.08 -9.12
N GLY A 38 -7.82 -2.02 -8.51
CA GLY A 38 -9.15 -2.46 -8.93
C GLY A 38 -10.18 -1.33 -8.93
N LYS A 39 -10.20 -0.53 -7.86
CA LYS A 39 -11.06 0.66 -7.75
C LYS A 39 -10.79 1.67 -8.87
N ILE A 40 -9.52 1.97 -9.14
CA ILE A 40 -9.14 2.90 -10.21
C ILE A 40 -9.48 2.34 -11.59
N ALA A 41 -9.19 1.06 -11.83
CA ALA A 41 -9.49 0.37 -13.08
C ALA A 41 -10.99 0.47 -13.42
N HIS A 42 -11.84 0.23 -12.41
CA HIS A 42 -13.29 0.37 -12.53
C HIS A 42 -13.70 1.82 -12.79
N GLN A 43 -13.22 2.79 -11.99
CA GLN A 43 -13.58 4.21 -12.14
C GLN A 43 -13.13 4.83 -13.47
N LYS A 44 -12.03 4.34 -14.06
CA LYS A 44 -11.44 4.89 -15.29
C LYS A 44 -11.71 4.04 -16.53
N TYR A 45 -12.41 2.92 -16.39
CA TYR A 45 -12.66 1.96 -17.47
C TYR A 45 -11.36 1.51 -18.17
N ILE A 46 -10.33 1.19 -17.38
CA ILE A 46 -9.04 0.73 -17.89
C ILE A 46 -8.74 -0.69 -17.38
N PRO A 47 -8.01 -1.52 -18.17
CA PRO A 47 -7.66 -2.88 -17.73
C PRO A 47 -6.82 -2.86 -16.44
N LEU A 48 -7.23 -3.64 -15.43
CA LEU A 48 -6.49 -3.78 -14.15
C LEU A 48 -5.01 -4.13 -14.37
N LYS A 49 -4.73 -5.01 -15.34
CA LYS A 49 -3.36 -5.45 -15.67
C LYS A 49 -2.41 -4.30 -16.04
N TRP A 50 -2.93 -3.18 -16.54
CA TRP A 50 -2.11 -2.00 -16.87
C TRP A 50 -1.64 -1.25 -15.62
N LEU A 51 -2.43 -1.30 -14.54
CA LEU A 51 -2.12 -0.66 -13.27
C LEU A 51 -1.30 -1.59 -12.38
N SER A 52 -1.78 -2.81 -12.17
CA SER A 52 -1.22 -3.74 -11.18
C SER A 52 0.18 -4.24 -11.52
N LYS A 53 0.63 -4.08 -12.77
CA LYS A 53 1.97 -4.43 -13.24
C LYS A 53 2.92 -3.24 -13.38
N ASN A 54 2.47 -2.02 -13.05
CA ASN A 54 3.30 -0.83 -13.21
C ASN A 54 4.12 -0.55 -11.94
N ASP A 55 5.44 -0.71 -12.04
CA ASP A 55 6.35 -0.53 -10.90
C ASP A 55 6.35 0.90 -10.34
N TYR A 56 6.23 1.92 -11.20
CA TYR A 56 6.16 3.31 -10.74
C TYR A 56 4.89 3.57 -9.92
N LEU A 57 3.77 2.98 -10.33
CA LEU A 57 2.51 3.06 -9.59
C LEU A 57 2.59 2.31 -8.26
N LYS A 58 3.24 1.14 -8.24
CA LYS A 58 3.47 0.38 -7.00
C LYS A 58 4.36 1.15 -6.02
N ASN A 59 5.45 1.75 -6.51
CA ASN A 59 6.35 2.56 -5.68
C ASN A 59 5.63 3.78 -5.11
N TRP A 60 4.85 4.48 -5.93
CA TRP A 60 4.05 5.60 -5.47
C TRP A 60 3.05 5.18 -4.38
N PHE A 61 2.35 4.06 -4.59
CA PHE A 61 1.43 3.52 -3.59
C PHE A 61 2.14 3.19 -2.28
N ASP A 62 3.33 2.60 -2.36
CA ASP A 62 4.12 2.27 -1.17
C ASP A 62 4.54 3.50 -0.37
N ASP A 63 4.92 4.58 -1.05
CA ASP A 63 5.24 5.86 -0.40
C ASP A 63 4.00 6.44 0.29
N GLN A 64 2.83 6.40 -0.37
CA GLN A 64 1.59 6.88 0.24
C GLN A 64 1.14 6.00 1.40
N TRP A 65 1.29 4.68 1.30
CA TRP A 65 1.00 3.75 2.38
C TRP A 65 1.83 4.08 3.62
N VAL A 66 3.14 4.31 3.46
CA VAL A 66 4.01 4.69 4.57
C VAL A 66 3.59 6.04 5.16
N ALA A 67 3.29 7.04 4.34
CA ALA A 67 2.98 8.39 4.80
C ALA A 67 1.61 8.52 5.48
N LEU A 68 0.58 7.89 4.89
CA LEU A 68 -0.82 8.05 5.27
C LEU A 68 -1.29 6.94 6.20
N VAL A 69 -1.02 5.68 5.86
CA VAL A 69 -1.49 4.52 6.64
C VAL A 69 -0.59 4.30 7.84
N GLU A 70 0.67 3.91 7.60
CA GLU A 70 1.62 3.65 8.69
C GLU A 70 1.89 4.93 9.51
N GLY A 71 2.09 6.05 8.82
CA GLY A 71 2.30 7.35 9.45
C GLY A 71 1.08 7.86 10.20
N GLY A 72 -0.13 7.62 9.69
CA GLY A 72 -1.38 8.00 10.35
C GLY A 72 -1.59 7.23 11.65
N ILE A 73 -1.48 5.90 11.59
CA ILE A 73 -1.59 5.03 12.77
C ILE A 73 -0.51 5.41 13.79
N LYS A 74 0.73 5.64 13.35
CA LYS A 74 1.80 6.07 14.24
C LYS A 74 1.48 7.39 14.94
N ARG A 75 0.91 8.37 14.24
CA ARG A 75 0.58 9.66 14.84
C ARG A 75 -0.57 9.56 15.85
N GLN A 76 -1.56 8.72 15.58
CA GLN A 76 -2.78 8.66 16.40
C GLN A 76 -2.72 7.64 17.54
N TYR A 77 -1.99 6.53 17.35
CA TYR A 77 -2.12 5.34 18.20
C TYR A 77 -0.79 4.75 18.66
N ASN A 78 0.35 5.43 18.46
CA ASN A 78 1.64 4.82 18.79
C ASN A 78 1.78 4.47 20.28
N THR A 79 1.30 5.35 21.17
CA THR A 79 1.37 5.16 22.62
C THR A 79 0.52 3.99 23.08
N GLU A 80 -0.70 3.90 22.56
CA GLU A 80 -1.67 2.85 22.87
C GLU A 80 -1.23 1.49 22.30
N LEU A 81 -0.62 1.50 21.11
CA LEU A 81 0.06 0.31 20.58
C LEU A 81 1.18 -0.14 21.51
N ASP A 82 2.08 0.77 21.95
CA ASP A 82 3.17 0.43 22.88
C ASP A 82 2.64 -0.12 24.22
N ALA A 83 1.49 0.38 24.69
CA ALA A 83 0.82 -0.10 25.89
C ALA A 83 0.10 -1.46 25.71
N GLY A 84 0.05 -2.00 24.48
CA GLY A 84 -0.59 -3.28 24.19
C GLY A 84 -2.11 -3.27 24.37
N ILE A 85 -2.74 -2.11 24.16
CA ILE A 85 -4.19 -1.93 24.35
C ILE A 85 -4.98 -2.62 23.23
N PHE A 86 -4.41 -2.65 22.03
CA PHE A 86 -5.06 -3.17 20.84
C PHE A 86 -4.73 -4.63 20.61
N ASP A 87 -5.76 -5.39 20.25
CA ASP A 87 -5.58 -6.74 19.74
C ASP A 87 -5.29 -6.73 18.23
N LYS A 88 -5.18 -7.93 17.66
CA LYS A 88 -4.95 -8.12 16.23
C LYS A 88 -6.03 -7.50 15.37
N ASP A 89 -7.30 -7.69 15.71
CA ASP A 89 -8.43 -7.28 14.88
C ASP A 89 -8.55 -5.76 14.88
N ASP A 90 -8.25 -5.11 16.01
CA ASP A 90 -8.13 -3.66 16.11
C ASP A 90 -7.06 -3.11 15.14
N VAL A 91 -5.87 -3.74 15.09
CA VAL A 91 -4.79 -3.28 14.21
C VAL A 91 -5.14 -3.49 12.74
N LEU A 92 -5.78 -4.59 12.39
CA LEU A 92 -6.27 -4.81 11.02
C LEU A 92 -7.34 -3.77 10.64
N LEU A 93 -8.27 -3.48 11.55
CA LEU A 93 -9.28 -2.44 11.35
C LEU A 93 -8.65 -1.04 11.19
N MET A 94 -7.59 -0.72 11.91
CA MET A 94 -6.84 0.52 11.70
C MET A 94 -6.25 0.58 10.30
N LEU A 95 -5.61 -0.49 9.83
CA LEU A 95 -5.06 -0.55 8.47
C LEU A 95 -6.15 -0.29 7.44
N ASP A 96 -7.31 -0.95 7.57
CA ASP A 96 -8.47 -0.72 6.70
C ASP A 96 -8.94 0.73 6.74
N THR A 97 -9.07 1.29 7.95
CA THR A 97 -9.59 2.65 8.17
C THR A 97 -8.69 3.69 7.51
N PHE A 98 -7.38 3.66 7.77
CA PHE A 98 -6.46 4.62 7.14
C PHE A 98 -6.23 4.33 5.67
N TYR A 99 -6.38 3.07 5.23
CA TYR A 99 -6.35 2.75 3.81
C TYR A 99 -7.48 3.46 3.04
N LEU A 100 -8.66 3.69 3.66
CA LEU A 100 -9.73 4.45 3.03
C LEU A 100 -9.37 5.91 2.74
N ASP A 101 -8.32 6.47 3.35
CA ASP A 101 -7.81 7.81 3.05
C ASP A 101 -6.99 7.86 1.74
N LEU A 102 -6.59 6.70 1.19
CA LEU A 102 -5.91 6.58 -0.12
C LEU A 102 -6.86 6.76 -1.31
N GLN A 103 -7.78 7.73 -1.25
CA GLN A 103 -8.77 7.97 -2.30
C GLN A 103 -8.19 8.66 -3.54
N TYR A 104 -7.07 9.36 -3.38
CA TYR A 104 -6.46 10.12 -4.47
C TYR A 104 -5.49 9.24 -5.25
N PHE A 105 -5.63 9.24 -6.58
CA PHE A 105 -4.68 8.61 -7.50
C PHE A 105 -3.82 9.67 -8.20
N PRO A 106 -2.56 9.35 -8.54
CA PRO A 106 -1.66 10.28 -9.22
C PRO A 106 -2.09 10.43 -10.69
N LYS A 107 -2.95 11.41 -10.98
CA LYS A 107 -3.56 11.62 -12.31
C LYS A 107 -2.55 11.57 -13.45
N ILE A 108 -1.43 12.28 -13.31
CA ILE A 108 -0.36 12.33 -14.32
C ILE A 108 0.25 10.95 -14.57
N LEU A 109 0.44 10.15 -13.52
CA LEU A 109 1.01 8.81 -13.64
C LEU A 109 0.03 7.87 -14.34
N ILE A 110 -1.26 7.92 -14.00
CA ILE A 110 -2.32 7.15 -14.66
C ILE A 110 -2.39 7.51 -16.15
N GLU A 111 -2.36 8.80 -16.50
CA GLU A 111 -2.36 9.24 -17.89
C GLU A 111 -1.15 8.73 -18.68
N LYS A 112 0.05 8.72 -18.06
CA LYS A 112 1.26 8.16 -18.66
C LYS A 112 1.14 6.65 -18.90
N ILE A 113 0.60 5.90 -17.95
CA ILE A 113 0.36 4.46 -18.07
C ILE A 113 -0.60 4.18 -19.24
N ILE A 114 -1.72 4.90 -19.30
CA ILE A 114 -2.71 4.75 -20.38
C ILE A 114 -2.09 5.05 -21.74
N LYS A 115 -1.28 6.11 -21.86
CA LYS A 115 -0.60 6.46 -23.11
C LYS A 115 0.36 5.36 -23.53
N ALA A 116 1.28 4.94 -22.66
CA ALA A 116 2.27 3.91 -22.96
C ALA A 116 1.62 2.60 -23.45
N GLN A 117 0.58 2.14 -22.76
CA GLN A 117 -0.12 0.91 -23.13
C GLN A 117 -0.89 1.02 -24.46
N LYS A 118 -1.41 2.20 -24.82
CA LYS A 118 -2.04 2.38 -26.14
C LYS A 118 -1.04 2.23 -27.28
N TYR A 119 0.18 2.74 -27.12
CA TYR A 119 1.24 2.58 -28.12
C TYR A 119 1.65 1.11 -28.28
N GLU A 120 1.86 0.39 -27.18
CA GLU A 120 2.22 -1.05 -27.22
C GLU A 120 1.15 -1.91 -27.94
N ASN A 121 -0.13 -1.62 -27.73
CA ASN A 121 -1.21 -2.36 -28.40
C ASN A 121 -1.37 -2.00 -29.89
N GLN A 122 -0.90 -0.82 -30.32
CA GLN A 122 -0.87 -0.45 -31.74
C GLN A 122 0.28 -1.11 -32.49
N GLU A 123 1.44 -1.30 -31.85
CA GLU A 123 2.58 -2.01 -32.44
C GLU A 123 2.40 -3.54 -32.45
N SER A 124 1.52 -4.07 -31.61
CA SER A 124 1.24 -5.52 -31.49
C SER A 124 0.21 -6.05 -32.49
N ASN A 125 -0.35 -5.20 -33.37
CA ASN A 125 -1.39 -5.60 -34.33
C ASN A 125 -0.95 -5.20 -35.76
N PRO A 126 -0.12 -6.02 -36.45
CA PRO A 126 0.30 -5.79 -37.83
C PRO A 126 -0.83 -5.97 -38.86
#